data_AF-A0A7S2IFT2-F1
#
_entry.id   AF-A0A7S2IFT2-F1
#
_cell.length_a   1.000
_cell.length_b   1.000
_cell.length_c   1.000
_cell.angle_alpha   90.00
_cell.angle_beta   90.00
_cell.angle_gamma   90.00
#
_symmetry.space_group_name_H-M   'P 1'
#
loop_
_entity.id
_entity.type
_entity.pdbx_description
1 polymer ?
#
loop_
_entity_poly.entity_id
_entity_poly.type
_entity_poly.pdbx_seq_one_letter_code
_entity_poly.pdbx_strand_id
1 'polypeptide(L)'
;VRSHKGKRAQETETLISKELAYWLRHRAHERAANFEELVIHVQRRIPEASREDVQQVLDSQFHRDGVRKRFERRGDDQWIATPSTTLRDQRLLSHTLVQYLRRQAEGRRATVEQMLRHAQQQLPAVDEGRLERVLTQEKHVDGRPRFEQEGDFWIATSTTSAEKRMSK
;
A
#
# COMPACT_ATOMS: atom_id res chain seq x y z
N VAL A 1 16.20 -12.72 -28.23
CA VAL A 1 15.07 -13.62 -27.92
C VAL A 1 14.86 -13.64 -26.40
N ARG A 2 13.91 -12.88 -25.84
CA ARG A 2 13.58 -12.97 -24.41
C ARG A 2 12.87 -14.31 -24.22
N SER A 3 13.57 -15.28 -23.63
CA SER A 3 13.14 -16.67 -23.50
C SER A 3 11.73 -16.78 -22.92
N HIS A 4 10.83 -17.47 -23.62
CA HIS A 4 9.47 -17.80 -23.15
C HIS A 4 9.48 -18.46 -21.76
N LYS A 5 10.58 -19.11 -21.40
CA LYS A 5 10.80 -19.74 -20.08
C LYS A 5 10.82 -18.72 -18.94
N GLY A 6 11.41 -17.54 -19.15
CA GLY A 6 11.49 -16.49 -18.14
C GLY A 6 10.15 -15.78 -17.89
N LYS A 7 9.32 -15.63 -18.93
CA LYS A 7 7.98 -15.05 -18.78
C LYS A 7 7.06 -15.96 -17.97
N ARG A 8 7.08 -17.27 -18.24
CA ARG A 8 6.25 -18.25 -17.54
C ARG A 8 6.62 -18.36 -16.05
N ALA A 9 7.92 -18.40 -15.74
CA ALA A 9 8.39 -18.39 -14.36
C ALA A 9 7.91 -17.14 -13.59
N GLN A 10 8.02 -15.96 -14.21
CA GLN A 10 7.57 -14.70 -13.60
C GLN A 10 6.06 -14.66 -13.36
N GLU A 11 5.26 -15.22 -14.28
CA GLU A 11 3.81 -15.33 -14.14
C GLU A 11 3.42 -16.25 -12.99
N THR A 12 4.06 -17.43 -12.89
CA THR A 12 3.85 -18.38 -11.79
C THR A 12 4.20 -17.74 -10.44
N GLU A 13 5.37 -17.10 -10.31
CA GLU A 13 5.77 -16.38 -9.09
C GLU A 13 4.73 -15.32 -8.68
N THR A 14 4.20 -14.58 -9.65
CA THR A 14 3.18 -13.55 -9.41
C THR A 14 1.88 -14.15 -8.88
N LEU A 15 1.44 -15.29 -9.42
CA LEU A 15 0.25 -16.00 -8.97
C LEU A 15 0.44 -16.53 -7.55
N ILE A 16 1.56 -17.22 -7.27
CA ILE A 16 1.89 -17.72 -5.94
C ILE A 16 1.89 -16.56 -4.92
N SER A 17 2.55 -15.45 -5.24
CA SER A 17 2.63 -14.27 -4.36
C SER A 17 1.26 -13.62 -4.08
N LYS A 18 0.30 -13.74 -5.01
CA LYS A 18 -1.08 -13.26 -4.79
C LYS A 18 -1.86 -14.22 -3.88
N GLU A 19 -1.79 -15.53 -4.14
CA GLU A 19 -2.48 -16.54 -3.33
C GLU A 19 -1.99 -16.55 -1.88
N LEU A 20 -0.67 -16.56 -1.66
CA LEU A 20 -0.08 -16.50 -0.32
C LEU A 20 -0.54 -15.25 0.44
N ALA A 21 -0.52 -14.08 -0.21
CA ALA A 21 -0.94 -12.84 0.44
C ALA A 21 -2.44 -12.82 0.72
N TYR A 22 -3.28 -13.36 -0.17
CA TYR A 22 -4.71 -13.47 0.07
C TYR A 22 -4.99 -14.39 1.27
N TRP A 23 -4.38 -15.57 1.28
CA TRP A 23 -4.63 -16.58 2.30
C TRP A 23 -4.15 -16.13 3.70
N LEU A 24 -2.92 -15.62 3.80
CA LEU A 24 -2.37 -15.13 5.07
C LEU A 24 -3.12 -13.91 5.64
N ARG A 25 -3.71 -13.05 4.79
CA ARG A 25 -4.44 -11.86 5.24
C ARG A 25 -5.89 -12.13 5.62
N HIS A 26 -6.52 -13.13 5.03
CA HIS A 26 -7.97 -13.30 5.11
C HIS A 26 -8.45 -14.66 5.61
N ARG A 27 -7.60 -15.69 5.60
CA ARG A 27 -8.03 -17.08 5.83
C ARG A 27 -7.24 -17.80 6.92
N ALA A 28 -5.99 -17.41 7.18
CA ALA A 28 -5.22 -17.97 8.29
C ALA A 28 -5.81 -17.52 9.63
N HIS A 29 -6.15 -18.49 10.50
CA HIS A 29 -6.85 -18.28 11.77
C HIS A 29 -6.15 -17.26 12.69
N GLU A 30 -4.82 -17.16 12.59
CA GLU A 30 -3.99 -16.24 13.38
C GLU A 30 -3.24 -15.21 12.52
N ARG A 31 -3.56 -15.10 11.22
CA ARG A 31 -2.76 -14.35 10.23
C ARG A 31 -1.30 -14.82 10.12
N ALA A 32 -1.03 -16.01 10.64
CA ALA A 32 0.21 -16.75 10.52
C ALA A 32 -0.13 -18.18 10.08
N ALA A 33 0.75 -18.80 9.29
CA ALA A 33 0.62 -20.19 8.86
C ALA A 33 1.99 -20.82 8.75
N ASN A 34 2.08 -22.13 8.99
CA ASN A 34 3.34 -22.84 8.79
C ASN A 34 3.64 -23.04 7.30
N PHE A 35 4.88 -23.38 6.98
CA PHE A 35 5.30 -23.49 5.58
C PHE A 35 4.53 -24.60 4.83
N GLU A 36 4.28 -25.75 5.48
CA GLU A 36 3.53 -26.85 4.86
C GLU A 36 2.11 -26.47 4.46
N GLU A 37 1.39 -25.75 5.32
CA GLU A 37 0.04 -25.29 5.04
C GLU A 37 0.01 -24.35 3.83
N LEU A 38 1.02 -23.48 3.70
CA LEU A 38 1.18 -22.58 2.56
C LEU A 38 1.44 -23.35 1.27
N VAL A 39 2.31 -24.35 1.30
CA VAL A 39 2.61 -25.21 0.14
C VAL A 39 1.36 -25.96 -0.30
N ILE A 40 0.66 -26.62 0.62
CA ILE A 40 -0.59 -27.34 0.32
C ILE A 40 -1.63 -26.39 -0.26
N HIS A 41 -1.77 -25.19 0.31
CA HIS A 41 -2.72 -24.19 -0.18
C HIS A 41 -2.39 -23.76 -1.61
N VAL A 42 -1.13 -23.39 -1.87
CA VAL A 42 -0.69 -22.94 -3.19
C VAL A 42 -0.85 -24.05 -4.21
N GLN A 43 -0.42 -25.27 -3.94
CA GLN A 43 -0.50 -26.40 -4.88
C GLN A 43 -1.94 -26.78 -5.22
N ARG A 44 -2.90 -26.57 -4.31
CA ARG A 44 -4.33 -26.74 -4.63
C ARG A 44 -4.86 -25.71 -5.64
N ARG A 45 -4.26 -24.53 -5.70
CA ARG A 45 -4.66 -23.42 -6.58
C ARG A 45 -3.81 -23.32 -7.85
N ILE A 46 -2.56 -23.74 -7.75
CA ILE A 46 -1.51 -23.66 -8.77
C ILE A 46 -0.77 -25.02 -8.72
N PRO A 47 -1.34 -26.07 -9.34
CA PRO A 47 -0.81 -27.44 -9.23
C PRO A 47 0.64 -27.62 -9.73
N GLU A 48 1.10 -26.75 -10.61
CA GLU A 48 2.47 -26.72 -11.12
C GLU A 48 3.49 -26.06 -10.18
N ALA A 49 3.04 -25.42 -9.10
CA ALA A 49 3.94 -24.76 -8.15
C ALA A 49 4.70 -25.80 -7.33
N SER A 50 6.03 -25.74 -7.39
CA SER A 50 6.90 -26.53 -6.52
C SER A 50 6.99 -25.93 -5.12
N ARG A 51 7.49 -26.72 -4.18
CA ARG A 51 7.79 -26.26 -2.83
C ARG A 51 8.87 -25.18 -2.84
N GLU A 52 9.84 -25.34 -3.72
CA GLU A 52 10.93 -24.39 -3.98
C GLU A 52 10.38 -23.05 -4.50
N ASP A 53 9.39 -23.06 -5.39
CA ASP A 53 8.76 -21.83 -5.88
C ASP A 53 8.07 -21.05 -4.75
N VAL A 54 7.39 -21.77 -3.85
CA VAL A 54 6.73 -21.15 -2.68
C VAL A 54 7.78 -20.54 -1.75
N GLN A 55 8.86 -21.26 -1.44
CA GLN A 55 9.95 -20.75 -0.61
C GLN A 55 10.61 -19.51 -1.25
N GLN A 56 10.92 -19.58 -2.54
CA GLN A 56 11.50 -18.46 -3.28
C GLN A 56 10.61 -17.22 -3.21
N VAL A 57 9.29 -17.38 -3.39
CA VAL A 57 8.33 -16.26 -3.32
C VAL A 57 8.25 -15.67 -1.92
N LEU A 58 8.25 -16.50 -0.87
CA LEU A 58 8.25 -16.03 0.53
C LEU A 58 9.51 -15.22 0.86
N ASP A 59 10.68 -15.64 0.37
CA ASP A 59 11.96 -15.01 0.69
C ASP A 59 12.23 -13.72 -0.12
N SER A 60 11.76 -13.66 -1.37
CA SER A 60 12.21 -12.68 -2.36
C SER A 60 11.18 -11.62 -2.74
N GLN A 61 9.91 -11.78 -2.41
CA GLN A 61 8.88 -10.85 -2.89
C GLN A 61 8.78 -9.58 -2.06
N PHE A 62 8.81 -8.44 -2.75
CA PHE A 62 8.64 -7.11 -2.18
C PHE A 62 7.30 -6.50 -2.57
N HIS A 63 6.82 -5.56 -1.76
CA HIS A 63 5.72 -4.69 -2.15
C HIS A 63 6.14 -3.82 -3.34
N ARG A 64 5.18 -3.12 -3.94
CA ARG A 64 5.43 -2.21 -5.08
C ARG A 64 6.49 -1.13 -4.79
N ASP A 65 6.73 -0.81 -3.51
CA ASP A 65 7.77 0.13 -3.11
C ASP A 65 9.20 -0.42 -3.24
N GLY A 66 9.37 -1.73 -3.45
CA GLY A 66 10.68 -2.36 -3.60
C GLY A 66 11.51 -2.41 -2.30
N VAL A 67 10.99 -1.91 -1.19
CA VAL A 67 11.72 -1.80 0.09
C VAL A 67 11.26 -2.85 1.07
N ARG A 68 9.95 -3.10 1.15
CA ARG A 68 9.38 -3.98 2.17
C ARG A 68 9.06 -5.34 1.60
N LYS A 69 9.44 -6.38 2.34
CA LYS A 69 9.05 -7.76 2.02
C LYS A 69 7.54 -7.93 2.17
N ARG A 70 6.93 -8.69 1.26
CA ARG A 70 5.50 -9.05 1.34
C ARG A 70 5.21 -10.08 2.42
N PHE A 71 6.22 -10.85 2.80
CA PHE A 71 6.12 -11.95 3.74
C PHE A 71 7.28 -11.89 4.74
N GLU A 72 7.00 -12.24 5.98
CA GLU A 72 7.99 -12.27 7.07
C GLU A 72 7.84 -13.58 7.84
N ARG A 73 8.96 -14.14 8.31
CA ARG A 73 8.95 -15.29 9.21
C ARG A 73 8.59 -14.82 10.63
N ARG A 74 7.75 -15.60 11.31
CA ARG A 74 7.38 -15.44 12.71
C ARG A 74 7.73 -16.74 13.44
N GLY A 75 8.83 -16.72 14.19
CA GLY A 75 9.39 -17.95 14.78
C GLY A 75 10.05 -18.85 13.74
N ASP A 76 10.11 -20.14 14.03
CA ASP A 76 10.96 -21.08 13.28
C ASP A 76 10.36 -21.48 11.92
N ASP A 77 9.04 -21.63 11.83
CA ASP A 77 8.37 -22.16 10.62
C ASP A 77 7.07 -21.42 10.23
N GLN A 78 6.65 -20.40 10.97
CA GLN A 78 5.45 -19.65 10.58
C GLN A 78 5.78 -18.45 9.72
N TRP A 79 4.87 -18.12 8.81
CA TRP A 79 4.94 -16.94 7.96
C TRP A 79 3.72 -16.06 8.14
N ILE A 80 3.94 -14.75 8.06
CA ILE A 80 2.89 -13.75 8.04
C ILE A 80 2.99 -12.94 6.74
N ALA A 81 1.85 -12.47 6.22
CA ALA A 81 1.84 -11.50 5.15
C ALA A 81 1.87 -10.10 5.75
N THR A 82 2.86 -9.30 5.39
CA THR A 82 2.89 -7.90 5.80
C THR A 82 1.74 -7.16 5.09
N PRO A 83 1.07 -6.22 5.77
CA PRO A 83 0.00 -5.44 5.17
C PRO A 83 0.49 -4.72 3.91
N SER A 84 -0.31 -4.72 2.84
CA SER A 84 -0.08 -3.78 1.74
C SER A 84 -0.50 -2.38 2.19
N THR A 85 0.37 -1.73 2.95
CA THR A 85 0.11 -0.38 3.49
C THR A 85 -0.13 0.69 2.40
N THR A 86 0.16 0.40 1.13
CA THR A 86 0.07 1.40 0.05
C THR A 86 -1.34 1.81 -0.34
N LEU A 87 -2.39 1.07 0.04
CA LEU A 87 -3.77 1.52 -0.26
C LEU A 87 -4.58 1.83 0.98
N ARG A 88 -4.56 0.99 2.03
CA ARG A 88 -5.40 1.26 3.22
C ARG A 88 -4.81 2.38 4.08
N ASP A 89 -3.52 2.30 4.40
CA ASP A 89 -2.88 3.30 5.26
C ASP A 89 -2.62 4.59 4.49
N GLN A 90 -2.29 4.49 3.20
CA GLN A 90 -2.22 5.66 2.31
C GLN A 90 -3.57 6.37 2.19
N ARG A 91 -4.68 5.63 2.03
CA ARG A 91 -6.03 6.23 2.04
C ARG A 91 -6.40 6.80 3.40
N LEU A 92 -6.00 6.15 4.49
CA LEU A 92 -6.27 6.64 5.84
C LEU A 92 -5.50 7.94 6.11
N LEU A 93 -4.21 7.99 5.76
CA LEU A 93 -3.39 9.20 5.83
C LEU A 93 -3.97 10.30 4.93
N SER A 94 -4.25 9.99 3.66
CA SER A 94 -4.93 10.89 2.72
C SER A 94 -6.23 11.46 3.29
N HIS A 95 -7.06 10.61 3.91
CA HIS A 95 -8.30 11.03 4.55
C HIS A 95 -8.07 11.92 5.76
N THR A 96 -7.17 11.54 6.68
CA THR A 96 -6.81 12.32 7.87
C THR A 96 -6.31 13.71 7.49
N LEU A 97 -5.44 13.81 6.48
CA LEU A 97 -4.92 15.10 6.01
C LEU A 97 -6.00 15.98 5.38
N VAL A 98 -6.89 15.41 4.57
CA VAL A 98 -8.04 16.15 4.02
C VAL A 98 -8.94 16.68 5.13
N GLN A 99 -9.24 15.85 6.14
CA GLN A 99 -10.05 16.30 7.28
C GLN A 99 -9.36 17.42 8.07
N TYR A 100 -8.05 17.29 8.30
CA TYR A 100 -7.24 18.30 8.98
C TYR A 100 -7.29 19.64 8.25
N LEU A 101 -6.96 19.64 6.96
CA LEU A 101 -6.95 20.85 6.12
C LEU A 101 -8.33 21.52 6.04
N ARG A 102 -9.41 20.73 5.95
CA ARG A 102 -10.79 21.25 5.95
C ARG A 102 -11.18 21.93 7.27
N ARG A 103 -10.54 21.57 8.39
CA ARG A 103 -10.80 22.15 9.71
C ARG A 103 -9.88 23.32 10.04
N GLN A 104 -8.87 23.62 9.22
CA GLN A 104 -8.01 24.78 9.42
C GLN A 104 -8.80 26.09 9.18
N ALA A 105 -8.71 27.01 10.14
CA ALA A 105 -9.39 28.30 10.10
C ALA A 105 -8.73 29.27 9.09
N GLU A 106 -7.41 29.20 8.92
CA GLU A 106 -6.66 30.05 7.99
C GLU A 106 -6.51 29.39 6.63
N GLY A 107 -7.35 29.79 5.67
CA GLY A 107 -7.19 29.44 4.25
C GLY A 107 -7.28 27.95 3.92
N ARG A 108 -7.64 27.09 4.88
CA ARG A 108 -7.68 25.63 4.75
C ARG A 108 -6.36 25.02 4.26
N ARG A 109 -5.23 25.62 4.68
CA ARG A 109 -3.86 25.26 4.26
C ARG A 109 -2.98 24.91 5.46
N ALA A 110 -1.94 24.11 5.24
CA ALA A 110 -0.97 23.77 6.28
C ALA A 110 0.43 23.46 5.70
N THR A 111 1.47 23.69 6.48
CA THR A 111 2.85 23.31 6.14
C THR A 111 3.06 21.80 6.30
N VAL A 112 4.13 21.26 5.70
CA VAL A 112 4.51 19.85 5.85
C VAL A 112 4.70 19.47 7.32
N GLU A 113 5.36 20.32 8.11
CA GLU A 113 5.60 20.09 9.53
C GLU A 113 4.29 19.97 10.32
N GLN A 114 3.34 20.87 10.07
CA GLN A 114 2.01 20.85 10.71
C GLN A 114 1.23 19.58 10.34
N MET A 115 1.27 19.20 9.05
CA MET A 115 0.60 18.01 8.54
C MET A 115 1.21 16.73 9.09
N LEU A 116 2.53 16.64 9.18
CA LEU A 116 3.24 15.50 9.75
C LEU A 116 2.91 15.33 11.23
N ARG A 117 3.00 16.42 12.01
CA ARG A 117 2.68 16.41 13.43
C ARG A 117 1.24 15.95 13.67
N HIS A 118 0.28 16.44 12.89
CA HIS A 118 -1.11 16.01 13.00
C HIS A 118 -1.29 14.54 12.58
N ALA A 119 -0.66 14.12 11.49
CA ALA A 119 -0.74 12.74 11.01
C ALA A 119 -0.19 11.76 12.05
N GLN A 120 0.94 12.06 12.68
CA GLN A 120 1.57 11.20 13.70
C GLN A 120 0.73 11.06 14.97
N GLN A 121 -0.07 12.07 15.33
CA GLN A 121 -1.02 11.96 16.46
C GLN A 121 -2.10 10.90 16.22
N GLN A 122 -2.49 10.67 14.97
CA GLN A 122 -3.53 9.70 14.59
C GLN A 122 -2.95 8.38 14.08
N LEU A 123 -1.77 8.45 13.48
CA LEU A 123 -1.07 7.37 12.78
C LEU A 123 0.42 7.41 13.18
N PRO A 124 0.81 6.87 14.35
CA PRO A 124 2.16 7.03 14.90
C PRO A 124 3.31 6.54 14.00
N ALA A 125 3.02 5.66 13.03
CA ALA A 125 4.00 5.13 12.08
C ALA A 125 4.16 5.97 10.79
N VAL A 126 3.64 7.20 10.75
CA VAL A 126 3.81 8.10 9.59
C VAL A 126 5.15 8.83 9.68
N ASP A 127 5.91 8.78 8.59
CA ASP A 127 7.17 9.49 8.37
C ASP A 127 7.02 10.52 7.23
N GLU A 128 8.04 11.37 7.06
CA GLU A 128 8.07 12.41 6.02
C GLU A 128 7.95 11.84 4.61
N GLY A 129 8.65 10.75 4.30
CA GLY A 129 8.61 10.13 2.97
C GLY A 129 7.23 9.57 2.61
N ARG A 130 6.48 9.06 3.59
CA ARG A 130 5.07 8.64 3.43
C ARG A 130 4.14 9.82 3.23
N LEU A 131 4.34 10.89 3.98
CA LEU A 131 3.57 12.13 3.86
C LEU A 131 3.76 12.76 2.48
N GLU A 132 5.00 12.93 2.05
CA GLU A 132 5.36 13.48 0.73
C GLU A 132 4.74 12.66 -0.40
N ARG A 133 4.80 11.33 -0.31
CA ARG A 133 4.17 10.43 -1.29
C ARG A 133 2.67 10.65 -1.39
N VAL A 134 1.98 10.78 -0.26
CA VAL A 134 0.53 11.04 -0.24
C VAL A 134 0.22 12.39 -0.87
N LEU A 135 0.95 13.43 -0.49
CA LEU A 135 0.74 14.78 -0.98
C LEU A 135 0.94 14.88 -2.50
N THR A 136 1.89 14.12 -3.06
CA THR A 136 2.26 14.20 -4.48
C THR A 136 1.58 13.17 -5.39
N GLN A 137 1.17 12.01 -4.86
CA GLN A 137 0.70 10.88 -5.69
C GLN A 137 -0.79 10.58 -5.57
N GLU A 138 -1.46 11.00 -4.50
CA GLU A 138 -2.89 10.75 -4.33
C GLU A 138 -3.72 11.57 -5.30
N LYS A 139 -4.70 10.90 -5.92
CA LYS A 139 -5.59 11.51 -6.90
C LYS A 139 -7.05 11.28 -6.54
N HIS A 140 -7.90 12.16 -7.04
CA HIS A 140 -9.33 11.94 -7.11
C HIS A 140 -9.67 10.88 -8.16
N VAL A 141 -10.94 10.46 -8.18
CA VAL A 141 -11.44 9.48 -9.16
C VAL A 141 -11.32 10.02 -10.59
N ASP A 142 -11.41 11.34 -10.77
CA ASP A 142 -11.25 12.03 -12.04
C ASP A 142 -9.78 12.26 -12.45
N GLY A 143 -8.82 11.77 -11.65
CA GLY A 143 -7.38 11.84 -11.95
C GLY A 143 -6.69 13.14 -11.54
N ARG A 144 -7.41 14.13 -10.99
CA ARG A 144 -6.78 15.36 -10.45
C ARG A 144 -6.02 15.06 -9.16
N PRO A 145 -4.92 15.79 -8.85
CA PRO A 145 -4.25 15.70 -7.56
C PRO A 145 -5.23 15.96 -6.43
N ARG A 146 -5.13 15.17 -5.35
CA ARG A 146 -5.94 15.36 -4.15
C ARG A 146 -5.44 16.50 -3.27
N PHE A 147 -4.17 16.84 -3.42
CA PHE A 147 -3.51 17.94 -2.72
C PHE A 147 -2.79 18.82 -3.74
N GLU A 148 -2.78 20.12 -3.49
CA GLU A 148 -2.06 21.12 -4.28
C GLU A 148 -1.15 21.93 -3.34
N GLN A 149 -0.01 22.36 -3.86
CA GLN A 149 0.96 23.16 -3.11
C GLN A 149 0.84 24.64 -3.50
N GLU A 150 0.73 25.50 -2.49
CA GLU A 150 0.69 26.96 -2.60
C GLU A 150 1.83 27.55 -1.77
N GLY A 151 2.99 27.77 -2.42
CA GLY A 151 4.22 28.17 -1.72
C GLY A 151 4.67 27.09 -0.73
N ASP A 152 4.81 27.45 0.54
CA ASP A 152 5.21 26.51 1.61
C ASP A 152 4.04 25.71 2.19
N PHE A 153 2.82 25.93 1.68
CA PHE A 153 1.60 25.34 2.21
C PHE A 153 1.00 24.31 1.25
N TRP A 154 0.25 23.37 1.81
CA TRP A 154 -0.56 22.40 1.09
C TRP A 154 -2.04 22.64 1.35
N ILE A 155 -2.85 22.48 0.32
CA ILE A 155 -4.32 22.56 0.35
C ILE A 155 -4.94 21.24 -0.15
N ALA A 156 -6.13 20.91 0.35
CA ALA A 156 -6.89 19.76 -0.12
C ALA A 156 -7.83 20.20 -1.25
N THR A 157 -7.72 19.56 -2.41
CA THR A 157 -8.58 19.87 -3.57
C THR A 157 -9.95 19.21 -3.41
N SER A 158 -11.01 19.87 -3.89
CA SER A 158 -12.37 19.33 -3.84
C SER A 158 -12.69 18.46 -5.08
N THR A 159 -13.45 17.39 -4.87
CA THR A 159 -13.97 16.55 -5.96
C THR A 159 -15.00 17.29 -6.81
N THR A 160 -15.65 18.31 -6.26
CA THR A 160 -16.61 19.15 -6.96
C THR A 160 -15.87 20.23 -7.75
N SER A 161 -15.90 20.10 -9.08
CA SER A 161 -15.67 21.17 -10.05
C SER A 161 -16.72 22.30 -9.94
N ALA A 162 -17.02 22.79 -8.74
CA ALA A 162 -18.09 23.75 -8.47
C ALA A 162 -17.58 25.15 -8.10
N GLU A 163 -16.27 25.40 -8.09
CA GLU A 163 -15.71 26.74 -7.85
C GLU A 163 -15.26 27.47 -9.13
N LYS A 164 -15.65 26.98 -10.32
CA LYS A 164 -15.41 27.69 -11.59
C LYS A 164 -16.67 28.27 -12.25
N ARG A 165 -17.78 28.37 -11.50
CA ARG A 165 -19.05 28.96 -11.99
C ARG A 165 -19.51 30.23 -11.27
N MET A 166 -18.73 30.78 -10.33
CA MET A 166 -19.08 32.03 -9.63
C MET A 166 -18.19 33.23 -9.96
N SER A 167 -17.41 33.15 -11.05
CA SER A 167 -16.68 34.30 -11.60
C SER A 167 -17.03 34.58 -13.06
N LYS A 168 -18.28 34.37 -13.44
CA LYS A 168 -18.87 34.97 -14.65
C LYS A 168 -20.15 35.68 -14.31
#